data_AF-A0A6C0JRN1-F1
#
_entry.id   AF-A0A6C0JRN1-F1
#
_cell.length_a   1.000
_cell.length_b   1.000
_cell.length_c   1.000
_cell.angle_alpha   90.00
_cell.angle_beta   90.00
_cell.angle_gamma   90.00
#
_symmetry.space_group_name_H-M   'P 1'
#
loop_
_entity.id
_entity.type
_entity.pdbx_description
1 polymer ?
#
loop_
_entity_poly.entity_id
_entity_poly.type
_entity_poly.pdbx_seq_one_letter_code
_entity_poly.pdbx_strand_id
1 'polypeptide(L)'
;MSYYDNFINRDNYEKFVKDCLKGKDITKWLEILDPSKYDNEAIKKVVNHYAPEKEKLNLIKKLLDDPRVAKSINYCDLLYILCSYDDILSVEYILDNIKPDFTEDNKKNGENNCLQTCFQQSLHSGAYRCTRLFLHDSRVNVTIYGTSLLYWSIKYYNVFHMFLQDPRVDPNANDNYIIEAIYQNKYDVLCLILSDSRINIPDYIYKMAESDQNIDPSIRKVLIEHSFSLDSINYNKNIIE
;
A
#
# COMPACT_ATOMS: atom_id res chain seq x y z
N MET A 1 18.79 11.44 38.94
CA MET A 1 17.33 11.64 38.83
C MET A 1 16.67 10.57 39.68
N SER A 2 15.85 10.94 40.67
CA SER A 2 15.30 9.96 41.63
C SER A 2 14.27 9.06 40.94
N TYR A 3 14.02 7.86 41.49
CA TYR A 3 12.96 6.95 41.01
C TYR A 3 11.59 7.64 40.96
N TYR A 4 11.31 8.53 41.91
CA TYR A 4 10.09 9.34 41.99
C TYR A 4 9.98 10.37 40.86
N ASP A 5 11.07 11.06 40.51
CA ASP A 5 11.09 12.01 39.40
C ASP A 5 10.84 11.32 38.06
N ASN A 6 11.39 10.12 37.88
CA ASN A 6 11.16 9.32 36.68
C ASN A 6 9.70 8.81 36.58
N PHE A 7 9.07 8.48 37.71
CA PHE A 7 7.68 8.03 37.75
C PHE A 7 6.71 9.16 37.38
N ILE A 8 6.85 10.34 38.00
CA ILE A 8 6.02 11.51 37.71
C ILE A 8 6.16 11.96 36.25
N ASN A 9 7.38 11.88 35.70
CA ASN A 9 7.64 12.20 34.30
C ASN A 9 6.89 11.25 33.34
N ARG A 10 6.85 9.95 33.66
CA ARG A 10 6.12 8.96 32.86
C ARG A 10 4.61 9.19 32.89
N ASP A 11 4.01 9.46 34.05
CA ASP A 11 2.58 9.76 34.17
C ASP A 11 2.18 11.00 33.35
N ASN A 12 3.02 12.03 33.37
CA ASN A 12 2.81 13.24 32.58
C ASN A 12 2.96 12.95 31.08
N TYR A 13 3.92 12.13 30.68
CA TYR A 13 4.06 11.72 29.29
C TYR A 13 2.86 10.90 28.79
N GLU A 14 2.33 9.99 29.61
CA GLU A 14 1.11 9.25 29.27
C GLU A 14 -0.12 10.17 29.10
N LYS A 15 -0.23 11.21 29.94
CA LYS A 15 -1.28 12.25 29.78
C LYS A 15 -1.08 13.05 28.49
N PHE A 16 0.15 13.45 28.19
CA PHE A 16 0.50 14.11 26.93
C PHE A 16 0.09 13.27 25.73
N VAL A 17 0.43 11.98 25.70
CA VAL A 17 0.01 11.06 24.63
C VAL A 17 -1.51 10.95 24.55
N LYS A 18 -2.21 10.82 25.69
CA LYS A 18 -3.68 10.80 25.70
C LYS A 18 -4.30 12.09 25.16
N ASP A 19 -3.70 13.24 25.43
CA ASP A 19 -4.16 14.52 24.93
C ASP A 19 -3.88 14.67 23.42
N CYS A 20 -2.74 14.16 22.93
CA CYS A 20 -2.47 14.03 21.49
C CYS A 20 -3.60 13.26 20.79
N LEU A 21 -3.92 12.05 21.30
CA LEU A 21 -4.95 11.19 20.71
C LEU A 21 -6.37 11.77 20.76
N LYS A 22 -6.62 12.73 21.67
CA LYS A 22 -7.90 13.45 21.78
C LYS A 22 -7.95 14.72 20.93
N GLY A 23 -6.92 15.02 20.14
CA GLY A 23 -6.85 16.23 19.32
C GLY A 23 -6.80 17.53 20.13
N LYS A 24 -6.36 17.46 21.40
CA LYS A 24 -6.23 18.67 22.23
C LYS A 24 -5.01 19.48 21.83
N ASP A 25 -4.98 20.75 22.22
CA ASP A 25 -3.78 21.57 22.05
C ASP A 25 -2.63 21.04 22.93
N ILE A 26 -1.54 20.65 22.28
CA ILE A 26 -0.33 20.11 22.92
C ILE A 26 0.78 21.15 23.11
N THR A 27 0.59 22.43 22.75
CA THR A 27 1.68 23.45 22.81
C THR A 27 2.37 23.48 24.17
N LYS A 28 1.58 23.56 25.25
CA LYS A 28 2.10 23.58 26.62
C LYS A 28 2.84 22.31 26.98
N TRP A 29 2.43 21.16 26.46
CA TRP A 29 3.13 19.90 26.68
C TRP A 29 4.53 19.92 26.05
N LEU A 30 4.66 20.45 24.84
CA LEU A 30 5.94 20.54 24.13
C LEU A 30 6.96 21.46 24.85
N GLU A 31 6.50 22.44 25.63
CA GLU A 31 7.37 23.31 26.44
C GLU A 31 7.99 22.57 27.64
N ILE A 32 7.25 21.65 28.25
CA ILE A 32 7.63 21.03 29.53
C ILE A 32 8.10 19.58 29.40
N LEU A 33 7.82 18.91 28.28
CA LEU A 33 8.22 17.53 28.01
C LEU A 33 9.05 17.44 26.74
N ASP A 34 9.83 16.37 26.65
CA ASP A 34 10.51 15.96 25.42
C ASP A 34 9.62 14.96 24.65
N PRO A 35 9.00 15.36 23.53
CA PRO A 35 8.11 14.50 22.76
C PRO A 35 8.81 13.28 22.14
N SER A 36 10.14 13.32 21.96
CA SER A 36 10.90 12.17 21.42
C SER A 36 11.17 11.05 22.43
N LYS A 37 10.77 11.24 23.70
CA LYS A 37 10.91 10.21 24.73
C LYS A 37 10.21 8.91 24.33
N TYR A 38 10.70 7.83 24.93
CA TYR A 38 10.21 6.47 24.71
C TYR A 38 10.23 6.10 23.22
N ASP A 39 11.31 6.48 22.52
CA ASP A 39 11.50 6.21 21.09
C ASP A 39 10.35 6.77 20.24
N ASN A 40 10.10 8.08 20.40
CA ASN A 40 9.07 8.82 19.67
C ASN A 40 7.67 8.18 19.81
N GLU A 41 7.34 7.68 21.01
CA GLU A 41 6.08 6.96 21.27
C GLU A 41 4.85 7.81 20.92
N ALA A 42 4.87 9.11 21.22
CA ALA A 42 3.75 10.01 20.95
C ALA A 42 3.35 10.03 19.48
N ILE A 43 4.29 10.30 18.56
CA ILE A 43 4.00 10.34 17.12
C ILE A 43 3.65 8.94 16.59
N LYS A 44 4.32 7.87 17.07
CA LYS A 44 3.99 6.48 16.71
C LYS A 44 2.56 6.10 17.10
N LYS A 45 2.08 6.55 18.26
CA LYS A 45 0.69 6.33 18.68
C LYS A 45 -0.29 7.17 17.87
N VAL A 46 0.06 8.41 17.52
CA VAL A 46 -0.78 9.27 16.67
C VAL A 46 -0.99 8.66 15.30
N VAL A 47 0.07 8.17 14.63
CA VAL A 47 -0.08 7.58 13.28
C VAL A 47 -0.92 6.30 13.29
N ASN A 48 -0.82 5.48 14.34
CA ASN A 48 -1.59 4.25 14.52
C ASN A 48 -3.04 4.46 14.98
N HIS A 49 -3.39 5.68 15.41
CA HIS A 49 -4.74 5.97 15.91
C HIS A 49 -5.68 6.35 14.76
N TYR A 50 -6.95 5.96 14.86
CA TYR A 50 -7.95 6.44 13.91
C TYR A 50 -8.36 7.87 14.24
N ALA A 51 -8.17 8.79 13.31
CA ALA A 51 -8.60 10.18 13.42
C ALA A 51 -8.84 10.75 12.00
N PRO A 52 -9.64 11.83 11.85
CA PRO A 52 -9.77 12.51 10.57
C PRO A 52 -8.40 12.90 10.01
N GLU A 53 -8.15 12.58 8.74
CA GLU A 53 -6.82 12.67 8.12
C GLU A 53 -6.20 14.07 8.27
N LYS A 54 -6.99 15.15 8.11
CA LYS A 54 -6.53 16.54 8.29
C LYS A 54 -6.13 16.86 9.73
N GLU A 55 -6.88 16.36 10.71
CA GLU A 55 -6.58 16.59 12.13
C GLU A 55 -5.33 15.83 12.53
N LYS A 56 -5.23 14.58 12.09
CA LYS A 56 -4.04 13.75 12.29
C LYS A 56 -2.80 14.40 11.65
N LEU A 57 -2.90 14.88 10.40
CA LEU A 57 -1.84 15.62 9.73
C LEU A 57 -1.39 16.83 10.55
N ASN A 58 -2.32 17.66 11.04
CA ASN A 58 -1.97 18.85 11.82
C ASN A 58 -1.20 18.50 13.09
N LEU A 59 -1.57 17.41 13.75
CA LEU A 59 -0.86 16.92 14.93
C LEU A 59 0.51 16.33 14.59
N ILE A 60 0.62 15.56 13.49
CA ILE A 60 1.89 15.04 12.98
C ILE A 60 2.83 16.20 12.65
N LYS A 61 2.37 17.23 11.93
CA LYS A 61 3.13 18.46 11.66
C LYS A 61 3.66 19.08 12.95
N LYS A 62 2.77 19.31 13.92
CA LYS A 62 3.13 19.91 15.20
C LYS A 62 4.19 19.11 15.98
N LEU A 63 4.14 17.78 15.91
CA LEU A 63 5.14 16.91 16.52
C LEU A 63 6.46 16.90 15.74
N LEU A 64 6.42 16.90 14.40
CA LEU A 64 7.61 16.89 13.54
C LEU A 64 8.30 18.26 13.47
N ASP A 65 7.58 19.36 13.71
CA ASP A 65 8.15 20.70 13.86
C ASP A 65 9.03 20.82 15.12
N ASP A 66 8.86 19.93 16.10
CA ASP A 66 9.74 19.88 17.27
C ASP A 66 11.11 19.30 16.88
N PRO A 67 12.21 20.05 17.06
CA PRO A 67 13.54 19.63 16.61
C PRO A 67 14.03 18.36 17.30
N ARG A 68 13.51 18.03 18.49
CA ARG A 68 13.87 16.79 19.22
C ARG A 68 13.30 15.56 18.53
N VAL A 69 12.08 15.66 18.00
CA VAL A 69 11.45 14.60 17.18
C VAL A 69 12.14 14.52 15.83
N ALA A 70 12.27 15.65 15.12
CA ALA A 70 12.84 15.69 13.77
C ALA A 70 14.24 15.06 13.70
N LYS A 71 15.06 15.24 14.74
CA LYS A 71 16.42 14.70 14.81
C LYS A 71 16.47 13.19 15.10
N SER A 72 15.45 12.63 15.74
CA SER A 72 15.49 11.26 16.29
C SER A 72 14.52 10.29 15.61
N ILE A 73 13.55 10.80 14.84
CA ILE A 73 12.51 9.98 14.22
C ILE A 73 13.08 9.15 13.06
N ASN A 74 12.66 7.89 12.98
CA ASN A 74 12.85 7.08 11.78
C ASN A 74 11.69 7.35 10.81
N TYR A 75 11.97 8.10 9.74
CA TYR A 75 10.97 8.43 8.73
C TYR A 75 10.46 7.22 7.95
N CYS A 76 11.27 6.17 7.81
CA CYS A 76 10.84 4.94 7.12
C CYS A 76 9.80 4.18 7.92
N ASP A 77 10.00 4.01 9.22
CA ASP A 77 9.00 3.38 10.09
C ASP A 77 7.72 4.21 10.13
N LEU A 78 7.86 5.54 10.17
CA LEU A 78 6.72 6.46 10.17
C LEU A 78 5.90 6.34 8.87
N LEU A 79 6.57 6.41 7.71
CA LEU A 79 5.95 6.27 6.40
C LEU A 79 5.31 4.88 6.23
N TYR A 80 5.99 3.81 6.66
CA TYR A 80 5.47 2.45 6.61
C TYR A 80 4.11 2.32 7.32
N ILE A 81 4.00 2.89 8.53
CA ILE A 81 2.74 2.87 9.29
C ILE A 81 1.67 3.69 8.56
N LEU A 82 1.99 4.91 8.12
CA LEU A 82 1.03 5.77 7.41
C LEU A 82 0.49 5.11 6.12
N CYS A 83 1.35 4.41 5.39
CA CYS A 83 0.99 3.67 4.18
C CYS A 83 0.03 2.51 4.48
N SER A 84 0.09 1.91 5.67
CA SER A 84 -0.84 0.85 6.06
C SER A 84 -2.28 1.36 6.26
N TYR A 85 -2.45 2.66 6.52
CA TYR A 85 -3.74 3.32 6.75
C TYR A 85 -4.21 4.19 5.57
N ASP A 86 -3.47 4.21 4.45
CA ASP A 86 -3.72 5.11 3.32
C ASP A 86 -3.78 6.60 3.70
N ASP A 87 -3.01 7.00 4.71
CA ASP A 87 -2.88 8.39 5.18
C ASP A 87 -1.97 9.19 4.25
N ILE A 88 -2.47 9.42 3.05
CA ILE A 88 -1.71 10.06 1.99
C ILE A 88 -1.35 11.50 2.33
N LEU A 89 -2.18 12.24 3.06
CA LEU A 89 -1.88 13.64 3.36
C LEU A 89 -0.62 13.77 4.22
N SER A 90 -0.44 12.84 5.16
CA SER A 90 0.76 12.78 5.99
C SER A 90 1.97 12.26 5.21
N VAL A 91 1.77 11.27 4.33
CA VAL A 91 2.82 10.75 3.45
C VAL A 91 3.33 11.84 2.50
N GLU A 92 2.43 12.54 1.78
CA GLU A 92 2.77 13.65 0.88
C GLU A 92 3.50 14.76 1.63
N TYR A 93 3.01 15.18 2.81
CA TYR A 93 3.70 16.19 3.61
C TYR A 93 5.13 15.77 3.98
N ILE A 94 5.34 14.52 4.41
CA ILE A 94 6.67 14.04 4.75
C ILE A 94 7.57 14.03 3.51
N LEU A 95 7.08 13.50 2.38
CA LEU A 95 7.89 13.36 1.17
C LEU A 95 8.17 14.70 0.47
N ASP A 96 7.22 15.63 0.47
CA ASP A 96 7.31 16.89 -0.29
C ASP A 96 7.81 18.08 0.54
N ASN A 97 7.49 18.14 1.85
CA ASN A 97 7.89 19.25 2.71
C ASN A 97 9.10 18.92 3.56
N ILE A 98 9.16 17.74 4.19
CA ILE A 98 10.29 17.35 5.04
C ILE A 98 11.45 16.84 4.19
N LYS A 99 11.17 16.04 3.16
CA LYS A 99 12.16 15.43 2.26
C LYS A 99 13.28 14.69 3.01
N PRO A 100 12.96 13.62 3.78
CA PRO A 100 13.99 12.86 4.49
C PRO A 100 15.01 12.26 3.52
N ASP A 101 16.26 12.16 3.98
CA ASP A 101 17.30 11.45 3.26
C ASP A 101 17.17 9.93 3.51
N PHE A 102 16.91 9.17 2.45
CA PHE A 102 16.78 7.72 2.48
C PHE A 102 18.05 6.98 1.98
N THR A 103 19.16 7.69 1.76
CA THR A 103 20.36 7.12 1.13
C THR A 103 21.13 6.15 2.03
N GLU A 104 21.04 6.27 3.36
CA GLU A 104 21.70 5.34 4.28
C GLU A 104 21.00 3.98 4.35
N ASP A 105 19.67 3.94 4.22
CA ASP A 105 18.89 2.70 4.19
C ASP A 105 19.18 1.85 2.94
N ASN A 106 19.56 2.51 1.83
CA ASN A 106 19.95 1.85 0.59
C ASN A 106 21.20 0.96 0.73
N LYS A 107 22.06 1.21 1.73
CA LYS A 107 23.34 0.51 1.89
C LYS A 107 23.23 -0.84 2.59
N LYS A 108 22.14 -1.09 3.34
CA LYS A 108 22.06 -2.30 4.17
C LYS A 108 21.61 -3.54 3.44
N ASN A 109 20.92 -3.45 2.29
CA ASN A 109 20.41 -4.63 1.58
C ASN A 109 20.18 -4.46 0.07
N GLY A 110 20.83 -3.50 -0.62
CA GLY A 110 20.97 -3.47 -2.10
C GLY A 110 19.72 -3.38 -2.99
N GLU A 111 18.54 -3.73 -2.50
CA GLU A 111 17.33 -4.00 -3.29
C GLU A 111 16.05 -3.49 -2.60
N ASN A 112 16.09 -3.22 -1.28
CA ASN A 112 14.95 -2.73 -0.50
C ASN A 112 15.25 -1.36 0.10
N ASN A 113 15.15 -0.32 -0.72
CA ASN A 113 15.12 1.04 -0.21
C ASN A 113 13.82 1.28 0.59
N CYS A 114 13.86 2.21 1.54
CA CYS A 114 12.75 2.60 2.40
C CYS A 114 11.42 2.81 1.65
N LEU A 115 11.46 3.46 0.49
CA LEU A 115 10.27 3.76 -0.32
C LEU A 115 9.72 2.52 -1.03
N GLN A 116 10.59 1.61 -1.46
CA GLN A 116 10.25 0.28 -1.96
C GLN A 116 9.45 -0.50 -0.90
N THR A 117 9.90 -0.48 0.36
CA THR A 117 9.19 -1.12 1.48
C THR A 117 7.86 -0.43 1.79
N CYS A 118 7.80 0.90 1.76
CA CYS A 118 6.55 1.64 1.93
C CYS A 118 5.53 1.35 0.82
N PHE A 119 6.01 1.23 -0.43
CA PHE A 119 5.19 0.82 -1.56
C PHE A 119 4.64 -0.59 -1.35
N GLN A 120 5.47 -1.59 -1.02
CA GLN A 120 4.98 -2.94 -0.72
C GLN A 120 3.93 -2.95 0.38
N GLN A 121 4.14 -2.16 1.43
CA GLN A 121 3.19 -2.05 2.53
C GLN A 121 1.86 -1.47 2.08
N SER A 122 1.87 -0.46 1.20
CA SER A 122 0.62 0.10 0.64
C SER A 122 -0.13 -0.93 -0.20
N LEU A 123 0.58 -1.86 -0.87
CA LEU A 123 -0.05 -2.96 -1.61
C LEU A 123 -0.72 -3.96 -0.69
N HIS A 124 -0.02 -4.36 0.37
CA HIS A 124 -0.52 -5.36 1.30
C HIS A 124 -1.71 -4.87 2.14
N SER A 125 -1.85 -3.56 2.34
CA SER A 125 -3.00 -2.94 3.02
C SER A 125 -4.14 -2.54 2.08
N GLY A 126 -3.89 -2.44 0.77
CA GLY A 126 -4.87 -1.92 -0.20
C GLY A 126 -4.99 -0.40 -0.19
N ALA A 127 -3.96 0.29 0.30
CA ALA A 127 -3.88 1.75 0.36
C ALA A 127 -3.72 2.33 -1.04
N TYR A 128 -4.86 2.63 -1.68
CA TYR A 128 -4.94 3.05 -3.08
C TYR A 128 -4.20 4.37 -3.33
N ARG A 129 -4.39 5.37 -2.45
CA ARG A 129 -3.82 6.71 -2.64
C ARG A 129 -2.30 6.67 -2.49
N CYS A 130 -1.79 5.99 -1.46
CA CYS A 130 -0.36 5.78 -1.25
C CYS A 130 0.28 4.93 -2.36
N THR A 131 -0.39 3.85 -2.78
CA THR A 131 0.09 3.03 -3.91
C THR A 131 0.23 3.85 -5.17
N ARG A 132 -0.79 4.68 -5.48
CA ARG A 132 -0.75 5.58 -6.64
C ARG A 132 0.39 6.59 -6.53
N LEU A 133 0.63 7.14 -5.35
CA LEU A 133 1.74 8.07 -5.12
C LEU A 133 3.08 7.43 -5.49
N PHE A 134 3.38 6.27 -4.90
CA PHE A 134 4.66 5.58 -5.13
C PHE A 134 4.80 5.05 -6.56
N LEU A 135 3.70 4.68 -7.22
CA LEU A 135 3.74 4.29 -8.62
C LEU A 135 4.28 5.43 -9.51
N HIS A 136 4.02 6.69 -9.15
CA HIS A 136 4.52 7.87 -9.86
C HIS A 136 5.85 8.40 -9.31
N ASP A 137 6.39 7.81 -8.24
CA ASP A 137 7.66 8.21 -7.67
C ASP A 137 8.82 7.52 -8.39
N SER A 138 9.66 8.30 -9.06
CA SER A 138 10.83 7.80 -9.82
C SER A 138 11.85 7.03 -8.97
N ARG A 139 11.82 7.19 -7.64
CA ARG A 139 12.70 6.47 -6.70
C ARG A 139 12.22 5.04 -6.46
N VAL A 140 10.98 4.72 -6.82
CA VAL A 140 10.36 3.41 -6.65
C VAL A 140 10.42 2.64 -7.96
N ASN A 141 11.24 1.59 -8.01
CA ASN A 141 11.27 0.69 -9.16
C ASN A 141 10.20 -0.41 -9.03
N VAL A 142 9.09 -0.28 -9.74
CA VAL A 142 7.99 -1.27 -9.70
C VAL A 142 8.26 -2.53 -10.52
N THR A 143 9.21 -2.50 -11.46
CA THR A 143 9.45 -3.65 -12.35
C THR A 143 10.07 -4.84 -11.64
N ILE A 144 10.69 -4.63 -10.47
CA ILE A 144 11.33 -5.69 -9.67
C ILE A 144 10.34 -6.75 -9.17
N TYR A 145 9.05 -6.42 -9.13
CA TYR A 145 8.00 -7.31 -8.64
C TYR A 145 7.36 -8.15 -9.74
N GLY A 146 7.48 -7.74 -11.01
CA GLY A 146 6.80 -8.38 -12.13
C GLY A 146 5.30 -8.56 -11.89
N THR A 147 4.78 -9.73 -12.22
CA THR A 147 3.38 -10.12 -12.02
C THR A 147 2.98 -10.32 -10.56
N SER A 148 3.93 -10.30 -9.61
CA SER A 148 3.60 -10.34 -8.17
C SER A 148 2.73 -9.15 -7.75
N LEU A 149 2.86 -8.00 -8.42
CA LEU A 149 1.98 -6.83 -8.20
C LEU A 149 0.52 -7.17 -8.47
N LEU A 150 0.25 -7.87 -9.58
CA LEU A 150 -1.09 -8.31 -9.92
C LEU A 150 -1.59 -9.34 -8.90
N TYR A 151 -0.75 -10.32 -8.55
CA TYR A 151 -1.09 -11.33 -7.54
C TYR A 151 -1.47 -10.72 -6.18
N TRP A 152 -0.64 -9.83 -5.62
CA TRP A 152 -0.91 -9.21 -4.31
C TRP A 152 -2.12 -8.28 -4.30
N SER A 153 -2.48 -7.72 -5.45
CA SER A 153 -3.58 -6.77 -5.58
C SER A 153 -4.94 -7.40 -5.92
N ILE A 154 -5.03 -8.71 -6.13
CA ILE A 154 -6.29 -9.44 -6.42
C ILE A 154 -7.40 -9.12 -5.41
N LYS A 155 -7.06 -8.92 -4.13
CA LYS A 155 -8.02 -8.56 -3.09
C LYS A 155 -8.48 -7.10 -3.12
N TYR A 156 -7.83 -6.24 -3.90
CA TYR A 156 -8.02 -4.79 -3.96
C TYR A 156 -8.29 -4.35 -5.40
N TYR A 157 -9.54 -4.44 -5.85
CA TYR A 157 -9.97 -4.16 -7.23
C TYR A 157 -9.36 -2.87 -7.83
N ASN A 158 -9.43 -1.74 -7.10
CA ASN A 158 -8.90 -0.47 -7.59
C ASN A 158 -7.38 -0.46 -7.75
N VAL A 159 -6.66 -1.20 -6.89
CA VAL A 159 -5.20 -1.33 -6.98
C VAL A 159 -4.82 -2.26 -8.13
N PHE A 160 -5.53 -3.38 -8.29
CA PHE A 160 -5.34 -4.29 -9.40
C PHE A 160 -5.56 -3.59 -10.75
N HIS A 161 -6.67 -2.86 -10.88
CA HIS A 161 -6.98 -2.08 -12.06
C HIS A 161 -5.89 -1.03 -12.34
N MET A 162 -5.41 -0.32 -11.31
CA MET A 162 -4.33 0.65 -11.45
C MET A 162 -3.04 0.02 -11.99
N PHE A 163 -2.69 -1.20 -11.58
CA PHE A 163 -1.53 -1.89 -12.14
C PHE A 163 -1.72 -2.35 -13.57
N LEU A 164 -2.93 -2.78 -13.95
CA LEU A 164 -3.21 -3.02 -15.35
C LEU A 164 -3.07 -1.72 -16.18
N GLN A 165 -3.43 -0.56 -15.67
CA GLN A 165 -3.23 0.69 -16.43
C GLN A 165 -1.75 1.13 -16.50
N ASP A 166 -0.82 0.54 -15.74
CA ASP A 166 0.59 0.89 -15.79
C ASP A 166 1.33 0.12 -16.91
N PRO A 167 1.91 0.82 -17.91
CA PRO A 167 2.57 0.16 -19.04
C PRO A 167 3.86 -0.58 -18.66
N ARG A 168 4.40 -0.36 -17.45
CA ARG A 168 5.60 -1.07 -16.97
C ARG A 168 5.26 -2.45 -16.42
N VAL A 169 3.99 -2.74 -16.16
CA VAL A 169 3.52 -4.04 -15.69
C VAL A 169 3.18 -4.90 -16.90
N ASP A 170 3.99 -5.94 -17.15
CA ASP A 170 3.67 -6.99 -18.11
C ASP A 170 2.80 -8.06 -17.44
N PRO A 171 1.50 -8.16 -17.80
CA PRO A 171 0.59 -9.11 -17.19
C PRO A 171 0.77 -10.56 -17.69
N ASN A 172 1.63 -10.82 -18.67
CA ASN A 172 1.80 -12.17 -19.24
C ASN A 172 3.04 -12.91 -18.73
N ALA A 173 3.84 -12.29 -17.86
CA ALA A 173 5.06 -12.93 -17.36
C ALA A 173 4.78 -14.18 -16.49
N ASN A 174 3.59 -14.28 -15.90
CA ASN A 174 3.10 -15.42 -15.13
C ASN A 174 1.57 -15.32 -15.00
N ASP A 175 0.85 -16.42 -15.15
CA ASP A 175 -0.63 -16.55 -15.12
C ASP A 175 -1.20 -16.96 -13.75
N ASN A 176 -0.36 -17.20 -12.74
CA ASN A 176 -0.79 -17.61 -11.39
C ASN A 176 -1.82 -16.66 -10.76
N TYR A 177 -1.76 -15.36 -11.06
CA TYR A 177 -2.74 -14.40 -10.54
C TYR A 177 -4.15 -14.60 -11.13
N ILE A 178 -4.25 -15.16 -12.34
CA ILE A 178 -5.54 -15.50 -12.97
C ILE A 178 -6.15 -16.70 -12.24
N ILE A 179 -5.34 -17.73 -11.99
CA ILE A 179 -5.74 -18.92 -11.23
C ILE A 179 -6.23 -18.52 -9.82
N GLU A 180 -5.46 -17.68 -9.14
CA GLU A 180 -5.82 -17.19 -7.81
C GLU A 180 -7.14 -16.38 -7.84
N ALA A 181 -7.35 -15.53 -8.84
CA ALA A 181 -8.61 -14.80 -9.00
C ALA A 181 -9.81 -15.74 -9.19
N ILE A 182 -9.63 -16.85 -9.92
CA ILE A 182 -10.66 -17.88 -10.11
C ILE A 182 -11.00 -18.57 -8.78
N TYR A 183 -10.01 -19.10 -8.07
CA TYR A 183 -10.25 -19.87 -6.85
C TYR A 183 -10.66 -19.01 -5.65
N GLN A 184 -10.26 -17.73 -5.59
CA GLN A 184 -10.76 -16.78 -4.61
C GLN A 184 -12.13 -16.19 -4.96
N ASN A 185 -12.76 -16.63 -6.05
CA ASN A 185 -14.04 -16.13 -6.56
C ASN A 185 -14.06 -14.60 -6.76
N LYS A 186 -12.99 -14.07 -7.35
CA LYS A 186 -12.80 -12.63 -7.60
C LYS A 186 -13.39 -12.24 -8.94
N TYR A 187 -14.71 -12.36 -9.04
CA TYR A 187 -15.45 -12.16 -10.29
C TYR A 187 -15.13 -10.82 -10.98
N ASP A 188 -15.16 -9.71 -10.25
CA ASP A 188 -14.90 -8.38 -10.83
C ASP A 188 -13.47 -8.24 -11.35
N VAL A 189 -12.49 -8.82 -10.65
CA VAL A 189 -11.08 -8.83 -11.08
C VAL A 189 -10.92 -9.71 -12.30
N LEU A 190 -11.59 -10.87 -12.35
CA LEU A 190 -11.56 -11.74 -13.53
C LEU A 190 -12.18 -11.05 -14.75
N CYS A 191 -13.28 -10.32 -14.58
CA CYS A 191 -13.85 -9.50 -15.66
C CYS A 191 -12.86 -8.45 -16.18
N LEU A 192 -12.09 -7.79 -15.29
CA LEU A 192 -11.01 -6.90 -15.71
C LEU A 192 -9.92 -7.64 -16.51
N ILE A 193 -9.50 -8.81 -16.01
CA ILE A 193 -8.48 -9.63 -16.66
C ILE A 193 -8.92 -10.00 -18.08
N LEU A 194 -10.14 -10.50 -18.24
CA LEU A 194 -10.71 -10.93 -19.52
C LEU A 194 -10.99 -9.76 -20.49
N SER A 195 -11.10 -8.53 -19.98
CA SER A 195 -11.34 -7.34 -20.79
C SER A 195 -10.04 -6.63 -21.21
N ASP A 196 -8.91 -6.92 -20.57
CA ASP A 196 -7.63 -6.29 -20.90
C ASP A 196 -7.00 -7.00 -22.10
N SER A 197 -6.99 -6.30 -23.24
CA SER A 197 -6.43 -6.79 -24.51
C SER A 197 -4.95 -7.19 -24.47
N ARG A 198 -4.20 -6.77 -23.44
CA ARG A 198 -2.80 -7.17 -23.28
C ARG A 198 -2.67 -8.55 -22.67
N ILE A 199 -3.70 -9.09 -22.03
CA ILE A 199 -3.65 -10.37 -21.34
C ILE A 199 -4.02 -11.48 -22.30
N ASN A 200 -3.11 -12.42 -22.50
CA ASN A 200 -3.39 -13.68 -23.17
C ASN A 200 -3.79 -14.73 -22.13
N ILE A 201 -5.03 -15.20 -22.19
CA ILE A 201 -5.53 -16.25 -21.29
C ILE A 201 -5.06 -17.60 -21.83
N PRO A 202 -4.25 -18.38 -21.09
CA PRO A 202 -3.82 -19.69 -21.54
C PRO A 202 -4.97 -20.69 -21.68
N ASP A 203 -4.94 -21.52 -22.73
CA ASP A 203 -5.97 -22.55 -23.00
C ASP A 203 -6.27 -23.48 -21.82
N TYR A 204 -5.25 -23.78 -21.01
CA TYR A 204 -5.41 -24.67 -19.88
C TYR A 204 -6.32 -24.06 -18.79
N ILE A 205 -6.44 -22.73 -18.70
CA ILE A 205 -7.35 -22.06 -17.76
C ILE A 205 -8.80 -22.37 -18.14
N TYR A 206 -9.14 -22.34 -19.43
CA TYR A 206 -10.48 -22.72 -19.88
C TYR A 206 -10.77 -24.20 -19.61
N LYS A 207 -9.82 -25.10 -19.94
CA LYS A 207 -9.95 -26.53 -19.66
C LYS A 207 -10.11 -26.84 -18.17
N MET A 208 -9.36 -26.12 -17.33
CA MET A 208 -9.49 -26.19 -15.87
C MET A 208 -10.89 -25.73 -15.43
N ALA A 209 -11.37 -24.60 -15.95
CA ALA A 209 -12.69 -24.07 -15.67
C ALA A 209 -13.83 -25.00 -16.10
N GLU A 210 -13.65 -25.79 -17.15
CA GLU A 210 -14.63 -26.80 -17.57
C GLU A 210 -14.63 -28.05 -16.69
N SER A 211 -13.45 -28.52 -16.28
CA SER A 211 -13.28 -29.84 -15.63
C SER A 211 -13.34 -29.80 -14.10
N ASP A 212 -12.86 -28.74 -13.46
CA ASP A 212 -12.86 -28.64 -12.00
C ASP A 212 -14.24 -28.22 -11.50
N GLN A 213 -14.94 -29.12 -10.80
CA GLN A 213 -16.28 -28.88 -10.27
C GLN A 213 -16.32 -27.90 -9.08
N ASN A 214 -15.16 -27.57 -8.48
CA ASN A 214 -15.08 -26.64 -7.35
C ASN A 214 -15.10 -25.17 -7.78
N ILE A 215 -14.87 -24.88 -9.07
CA ILE A 215 -14.91 -23.52 -9.59
C ILE A 215 -16.34 -22.98 -9.58
N ASP A 216 -16.52 -21.79 -9.01
CA ASP A 216 -17.81 -21.10 -8.91
C ASP A 216 -18.52 -21.05 -10.27
N PRO A 217 -19.82 -21.40 -10.34
CA PRO A 217 -20.57 -21.41 -11.60
C PRO A 217 -20.54 -20.08 -12.37
N SER A 218 -20.47 -18.94 -11.67
CA SER A 218 -20.42 -17.61 -12.28
C SER A 218 -19.05 -17.36 -12.93
N ILE A 219 -17.97 -17.75 -12.25
CA ILE A 219 -16.60 -17.71 -12.77
C ILE A 219 -16.45 -18.64 -13.98
N ARG A 220 -16.97 -19.86 -13.89
CA ARG A 220 -16.98 -20.81 -15.01
C ARG A 220 -17.71 -20.23 -16.21
N LYS A 221 -18.89 -19.67 -15.99
CA LYS A 221 -19.72 -19.09 -17.04
C LYS A 221 -18.97 -17.98 -17.80
N VAL A 222 -18.36 -17.02 -17.10
CA VAL A 222 -17.65 -15.91 -17.76
C VAL A 222 -16.43 -16.38 -18.55
N LEU A 223 -15.72 -17.40 -18.07
CA LEU A 223 -14.59 -18.00 -18.80
C LEU A 223 -15.02 -18.71 -20.07
N ILE A 224 -16.13 -19.46 -20.02
CA ILE A 224 -16.70 -20.15 -21.18
C ILE A 224 -17.23 -19.13 -22.21
N GLU A 225 -17.93 -18.08 -21.77
CA GLU A 225 -18.41 -17.04 -22.67
C GLU A 225 -17.25 -16.32 -23.38
N HIS A 226 -16.16 -16.08 -22.66
CA HIS A 226 -14.96 -15.48 -23.24
C HIS A 226 -14.26 -16.40 -24.25
N SER A 227 -14.15 -17.71 -24.00
CA SER A 227 -13.50 -18.64 -24.95
C SER A 227 -14.25 -18.68 -26.29
N PHE A 228 -15.59 -18.74 -26.27
CA PHE A 228 -16.40 -18.69 -27.50
C PHE A 228 -16.24 -17.37 -28.28
N SER A 229 -16.08 -16.25 -27.58
CA SER A 229 -15.84 -14.95 -28.22
C SER A 229 -14.53 -14.96 -29.02
N LEU A 230 -13.45 -15.51 -28.45
CA LEU A 230 -12.16 -15.64 -29.15
C LEU A 230 -12.25 -16.52 -30.38
N ASP A 231 -12.92 -17.68 -30.27
CA ASP A 231 -13.12 -18.60 -31.39
C ASP A 231 -13.87 -17.92 -32.54
N SER A 232 -14.88 -17.10 -32.22
CA SER A 232 -15.61 -16.32 -33.21
C SER A 232 -14.74 -15.26 -33.92
N ILE A 233 -13.84 -14.60 -33.19
CA ILE A 233 -12.90 -13.62 -33.75
C ILE A 233 -11.88 -14.30 -34.67
N ASN A 234 -11.30 -15.43 -34.23
CA ASN A 234 -10.35 -16.19 -35.01
C ASN A 234 -10.98 -16.80 -36.27
N TYR A 235 -12.21 -17.31 -36.16
CA TYR A 235 -13.00 -17.78 -37.30
C TYR A 235 -13.23 -16.68 -38.33
N ASN A 236 -13.61 -15.47 -37.90
CA ASN A 236 -13.84 -14.34 -38.80
C ASN A 236 -12.55 -13.85 -39.48
N LYS A 237 -11.39 -13.87 -38.79
CA LYS A 237 -10.10 -13.53 -39.40
C LYS A 237 -9.71 -14.50 -40.53
N ASN A 238 -9.93 -15.80 -40.33
CA ASN A 238 -9.59 -16.85 -41.30
C ASN A 238 -10.48 -16.88 -42.55
N ILE A 239 -11.57 -16.10 -42.60
CA ILE A 239 -12.46 -15.99 -43.77
C ILE A 239 -12.11 -14.78 -44.66
N ILE A 240 -11.39 -13.80 -44.12
CA ILE A 240 -11.09 -12.52 -44.79
C ILE A 240 -9.67 -12.50 -45.42
N GLU A 241 -8.83 -13.49 -45.11
CA GLU A 241 -7.54 -13.77 -45.78
C GLU A 241 -7.69 -14.80 -46.91
#